data_AF-A0A2M8P7S2-F1
#
_entry.id   AF-A0A2M8P7S2-F1
#
_cell.length_a   1.000
_cell.length_b   1.000
_cell.length_c   1.000
_cell.angle_alpha   90.00
_cell.angle_beta   90.00
_cell.angle_gamma   90.00
#
_symmetry.space_group_name_H-M   'P 1'
#
loop_
_entity.id
_entity.type
_entity.pdbx_description
1 polymer ?
#
loop_
_entity_poly.entity_id
_entity_poly.type
_entity_poly.pdbx_seq_one_letter_code
_entity_poly.pdbx_strand_id
1 'polypeptide(L)'
;INMELRGKRIVIRKVFLDLLNDETHAKVMFDGIINAVPELTEKSVKIECKSKIKPLNVETGRMQQLFCGWIYGDSFCSSVPATDSATVDAGSTTTAIVDTARSEADDFWKDGVITFTSGNNNGQVRKVVSFENATNTMTLDFAIPYTPQAGDTY
;
A
#
# COMPACT_ATOMS: atom_id res chain seq x y z
N ILE A 1 -15.94 -12.21 -3.34
CA ILE A 1 -15.49 -10.89 -3.82
C ILE A 1 -14.70 -10.25 -2.68
N ASN A 2 -13.37 -10.13 -2.81
CA ASN A 2 -12.53 -9.46 -1.81
C ASN A 2 -12.53 -7.95 -2.14
N MET A 3 -13.31 -7.15 -1.43
CA MET A 3 -13.42 -5.70 -1.65
C MET A 3 -12.70 -4.96 -0.53
N GLU A 4 -11.57 -4.34 -0.87
CA GLU A 4 -10.81 -3.45 0.00
C GLU A 4 -11.51 -2.07 0.10
N LEU A 5 -11.95 -1.72 1.31
CA LEU A 5 -12.76 -0.51 1.57
C LEU A 5 -11.92 0.68 2.04
N ARG A 6 -10.65 0.49 2.43
CA ARG A 6 -9.81 1.59 2.92
C ARG A 6 -9.59 2.65 1.84
N GLY A 7 -9.87 3.92 2.18
CA GLY A 7 -9.64 5.07 1.32
C GLY A 7 -10.56 5.18 0.10
N LYS A 8 -11.60 4.35 -0.02
CA LYS A 8 -12.55 4.43 -1.14
C LYS A 8 -13.52 5.61 -0.97
N ARG A 9 -13.97 6.16 -2.11
CA ARG A 9 -14.97 7.25 -2.18
C ARG A 9 -16.38 6.66 -2.05
N ILE A 10 -17.21 7.29 -1.23
CA ILE A 10 -18.64 7.01 -1.12
C ILE A 10 -19.44 8.24 -1.51
N VAL A 11 -20.49 8.03 -2.29
CA VAL A 11 -21.47 9.06 -2.65
C VAL A 11 -22.87 8.55 -2.28
N ILE A 12 -23.54 9.24 -1.36
CA ILE A 12 -24.93 8.96 -1.00
C ILE A 12 -25.81 9.97 -1.73
N ARG A 13 -26.70 9.47 -2.57
CA ARG A 13 -27.67 10.29 -3.33
C ARG A 13 -29.08 10.00 -2.84
N LYS A 14 -29.89 11.05 -2.70
CA LYS A 14 -31.34 10.94 -2.52
C LYS A 14 -31.99 11.07 -3.88
N VAL A 15 -32.62 10.00 -4.35
CA VAL A 15 -33.40 9.98 -5.60
C VAL A 15 -34.82 10.45 -5.29
N PHE A 16 -35.40 11.29 -6.16
CA PHE A 16 -36.77 11.76 -6.01
C PHE A 16 -37.72 10.98 -6.93
N LEU A 17 -38.90 10.62 -6.41
CA LEU A 17 -39.92 9.79 -7.07
C LEU A 17 -39.41 8.39 -7.45
N ASP A 18 -40.31 7.51 -7.93
CA ASP A 18 -40.10 6.09 -8.27
C ASP A 18 -39.09 5.86 -9.43
N LEU A 19 -38.26 6.86 -9.72
CA LEU A 19 -37.25 6.89 -10.76
C LEU A 19 -35.89 6.46 -10.20
N LEU A 20 -35.85 5.28 -9.57
CA LEU A 20 -34.67 4.71 -8.90
C LEU A 20 -33.42 4.64 -9.80
N ASN A 21 -33.60 4.63 -11.12
CA ASN A 21 -32.56 4.39 -12.13
C ASN A 21 -32.12 5.65 -12.89
N ASP A 22 -32.68 6.82 -12.62
CA ASP A 22 -32.33 8.05 -13.33
C ASP A 22 -31.38 8.92 -12.48
N GLU A 23 -30.12 9.02 -12.94
CA GLU A 23 -29.06 9.78 -12.27
C GLU A 23 -29.29 11.31 -12.28
N THR A 24 -30.17 11.81 -13.14
CA THR A 24 -30.44 13.25 -13.27
C THR A 24 -31.44 13.77 -12.24
N HIS A 25 -32.24 12.88 -11.63
CA HIS A 25 -33.27 13.19 -10.64
C HIS A 25 -32.84 12.86 -9.21
N ALA A 26 -31.53 13.02 -8.91
CA ALA A 26 -30.97 12.72 -7.60
C ALA A 26 -30.17 13.89 -7.02
N LYS A 27 -30.38 14.19 -5.74
CA LYS A 27 -29.57 15.15 -4.99
C LYS A 27 -28.50 14.42 -4.19
N VAL A 28 -27.23 14.81 -4.38
CA VAL A 28 -26.12 14.28 -3.56
C VAL A 28 -26.28 14.79 -2.13
N MET A 29 -26.47 13.87 -1.19
CA MET A 29 -26.61 14.16 0.24
C MET A 29 -25.24 14.14 0.94
N PHE A 30 -24.34 13.27 0.50
CA PHE A 30 -23.01 13.14 1.06
C PHE A 30 -22.01 12.63 0.02
N ASP A 31 -20.82 13.21 0.00
CA ASP A 31 -19.69 12.79 -0.82
C ASP A 31 -18.43 12.85 0.04
N GLY A 32 -17.78 11.71 0.23
CA GLY A 32 -16.69 11.57 1.17
C GLY A 32 -15.82 10.35 0.92
N ILE A 33 -14.89 10.15 1.85
CA ILE A 33 -13.97 9.01 1.86
C ILE A 33 -14.23 8.15 3.09
N ILE A 34 -14.12 6.83 2.93
CA ILE A 34 -14.17 5.88 4.04
C ILE A 34 -12.94 6.08 4.91
N ASN A 35 -13.14 6.44 6.17
CA ASN A 35 -12.08 6.68 7.13
C ASN A 35 -11.74 5.39 7.90
N ALA A 36 -12.76 4.73 8.44
CA ALA A 36 -12.61 3.56 9.27
C ALA A 36 -13.88 2.70 9.23
N VAL A 37 -13.73 1.43 9.56
CA VAL A 37 -14.84 0.50 9.79
C VAL A 37 -14.81 0.13 11.28
N PRO A 38 -15.46 0.92 12.15
CA PRO A 38 -15.39 0.73 13.60
C PRO A 38 -16.02 -0.57 14.12
N GLU A 39 -17.04 -1.09 13.44
CA GLU A 39 -17.68 -2.35 13.83
C GLU A 39 -17.95 -3.21 12.59
N LEU A 40 -17.38 -4.40 12.58
CA LEU A 40 -17.61 -5.45 11.60
C LEU A 40 -18.16 -6.68 12.32
N THR A 41 -19.46 -6.93 12.14
CA THR A 41 -20.13 -8.14 12.60
C THR A 41 -20.60 -8.94 11.39
N GLU A 42 -20.88 -10.23 11.55
CA GLU A 42 -21.36 -11.10 10.45
C GLU A 42 -22.64 -10.59 9.76
N LYS A 43 -23.45 -9.75 10.46
CA LYS A 43 -24.74 -9.26 9.96
C LYS A 43 -24.79 -7.76 9.67
N SER A 44 -23.82 -6.99 10.13
CA SER A 44 -23.84 -5.53 9.98
C SER A 44 -22.44 -4.96 9.96
N VAL A 45 -22.27 -3.92 9.14
CA VAL A 45 -21.03 -3.14 9.07
C VAL A 45 -21.35 -1.68 9.37
N LYS A 46 -20.62 -1.07 10.30
CA LYS A 46 -20.68 0.38 10.54
C LYS A 46 -19.46 1.02 9.89
N ILE A 47 -19.67 1.99 9.01
CA ILE A 47 -18.61 2.69 8.27
C ILE A 47 -18.60 4.16 8.69
N GLU A 48 -17.47 4.63 9.18
CA GLU A 48 -17.25 6.05 9.42
C GLU A 48 -16.73 6.69 8.13
N CYS A 49 -17.55 7.57 7.55
CA CYS A 49 -17.19 8.33 6.35
C CYS A 49 -16.89 9.78 6.74
N LYS A 50 -15.77 10.32 6.25
CA LYS A 50 -15.41 11.73 6.45
C LYS A 50 -15.60 12.51 5.15
N SER A 51 -16.01 13.77 5.28
CA SER A 51 -16.12 14.70 4.14
C SER A 51 -14.77 14.85 3.43
N LYS A 52 -14.81 15.21 2.15
CA LYS A 52 -13.65 15.56 1.32
C LYS A 52 -12.76 16.69 1.87
N ILE A 53 -13.21 17.40 2.91
CA ILE A 53 -12.47 18.47 3.59
C ILE A 53 -11.50 17.91 4.65
N LYS A 54 -11.57 16.62 4.99
CA LYS A 54 -10.63 15.97 5.92
C LYS A 54 -9.13 16.30 5.66
N PRO A 55 -8.58 16.28 4.43
CA PRO A 55 -7.17 16.58 4.20
C PRO A 55 -6.79 18.05 4.48
N LEU A 56 -7.75 18.97 4.64
CA LEU A 56 -7.46 20.37 4.94
C LEU A 56 -6.94 20.59 6.36
N ASN A 57 -7.29 19.70 7.30
CA ASN A 57 -6.78 19.75 8.68
C ASN A 57 -5.53 18.89 8.88
N VAL A 58 -4.90 18.45 7.79
CA VAL A 58 -3.61 17.79 7.87
C VAL A 58 -2.57 18.89 7.77
N GLU A 59 -1.66 18.94 8.75
CA GLU A 59 -0.50 19.80 8.66
C GLU A 59 0.29 19.42 7.40
N THR A 60 0.18 20.29 6.39
CA THR A 60 0.85 20.13 5.11
C THR A 60 2.03 21.06 5.11
N GLY A 61 3.22 20.48 5.08
CA GLY A 61 4.47 21.23 5.19
C GLY A 61 5.61 20.25 5.46
N ARG A 62 6.81 20.59 4.99
CA ARG A 62 8.02 19.85 5.34
C ARG A 62 8.81 20.72 6.31
N MET A 63 9.17 20.16 7.45
CA MET A 63 10.16 20.80 8.32
C MET A 63 11.49 20.91 7.58
N GLN A 64 12.16 22.06 7.69
CA GLN A 64 13.52 22.20 7.21
C GLN A 64 14.42 21.35 8.11
N GLN A 65 14.98 20.29 7.56
CA GLN A 65 15.87 19.36 8.26
C GLN A 65 17.07 19.05 7.37
N LEU A 66 18.12 18.52 7.97
CA LEU A 66 19.35 18.16 7.27
C LEU A 66 19.15 16.99 6.29
N PHE A 67 18.22 16.09 6.59
CA PHE A 67 17.93 14.91 5.77
C PHE A 67 16.94 15.21 4.65
N CYS A 68 17.11 14.53 3.51
CA CYS A 68 16.15 14.61 2.42
C CYS A 68 14.79 14.04 2.87
N GLY A 69 13.73 14.84 2.75
CA GLY A 69 12.36 14.37 3.02
C GLY A 69 11.64 13.82 1.79
N TRP A 70 12.28 13.85 0.62
CA TRP A 70 11.69 13.35 -0.63
C TRP A 70 11.79 11.83 -0.72
N ILE A 71 10.86 11.22 -1.46
CA ILE A 71 10.93 9.78 -1.73
C ILE A 71 12.00 9.58 -2.79
N TYR A 72 12.89 8.60 -2.58
CA TYR A 72 13.94 8.31 -3.54
C TYR A 72 13.34 7.97 -4.92
N GLY A 73 13.75 8.70 -5.95
CA GLY A 73 13.23 8.53 -7.31
C GLY A 73 11.90 9.23 -7.63
N ASP A 74 11.36 10.06 -6.71
CA ASP A 74 10.22 10.91 -7.05
C ASP A 74 10.62 12.11 -7.94
N SER A 75 9.62 12.85 -8.45
CA SER A 75 9.84 14.01 -9.33
C SER A 75 10.69 15.12 -8.69
N PHE A 76 10.84 15.12 -7.37
CA PHE A 76 11.60 16.11 -6.62
C PHE A 76 13.00 15.61 -6.25
N CYS A 77 13.22 14.30 -6.25
CA CYS A 77 14.51 13.67 -5.99
C CYS A 77 15.37 13.50 -7.26
N SER A 78 14.79 13.51 -8.47
CA SER A 78 15.47 13.45 -9.79
C SER A 78 16.56 12.37 -9.99
N SER A 79 16.77 11.49 -9.01
CA SER A 79 17.60 10.30 -9.10
C SER A 79 16.78 9.20 -9.78
N VAL A 80 17.41 8.40 -10.64
CA VAL A 80 16.75 7.21 -11.17
C VAL A 80 16.94 6.10 -10.15
N PRO A 81 15.86 5.54 -9.57
CA PRO A 81 16.00 4.43 -8.65
C PRO A 81 16.53 3.21 -9.40
N ALA A 82 17.50 2.50 -8.82
CA ALA A 82 17.94 1.22 -9.34
C ALA A 82 16.79 0.22 -9.15
N THR A 83 16.17 -0.20 -10.25
CA THR A 83 15.14 -1.23 -10.26
C THR A 83 15.75 -2.53 -10.75
N ASP A 84 15.53 -3.61 -10.01
CA ASP A 84 15.91 -4.94 -10.42
C ASP A 84 14.80 -5.92 -10.08
N SER A 85 14.66 -6.97 -10.88
CA SER A 85 13.62 -7.99 -10.73
C SER A 85 14.26 -9.33 -10.48
N ALA A 86 13.78 -10.06 -9.48
CA ALA A 86 14.34 -11.37 -9.15
C ALA A 86 13.25 -12.33 -8.65
N THR A 87 13.68 -13.52 -8.26
CA THR A 87 12.80 -14.57 -7.74
C THR A 87 13.13 -14.86 -6.30
N VAL A 88 12.11 -15.09 -5.50
CA VAL A 88 12.25 -15.52 -4.12
C VAL A 88 12.81 -16.94 -4.07
N ASP A 89 13.70 -17.20 -3.12
CA ASP A 89 14.21 -18.53 -2.79
C ASP A 89 13.51 -19.16 -1.58
N ALA A 90 13.72 -20.46 -1.41
CA ALA A 90 13.22 -21.21 -0.27
C ALA A 90 13.79 -20.66 1.06
N GLY A 91 12.99 -20.75 2.13
CA GLY A 91 13.35 -20.21 3.45
C GLY A 91 12.83 -18.80 3.71
N SER A 92 12.18 -18.18 2.74
CA SER A 92 11.45 -16.91 2.92
C SER A 92 10.27 -17.07 3.88
N THR A 93 10.01 -16.00 4.64
CA THR A 93 8.92 -15.87 5.61
C THR A 93 8.06 -14.65 5.25
N THR A 94 7.00 -14.40 6.02
CA THR A 94 6.16 -13.21 5.80
C THR A 94 6.86 -11.88 6.10
N THR A 95 8.00 -11.89 6.77
CA THR A 95 8.76 -10.67 7.12
C THR A 95 10.18 -10.65 6.56
N ALA A 96 10.64 -11.74 5.95
CA ALA A 96 12.00 -11.86 5.44
C ALA A 96 12.01 -12.61 4.11
N ILE A 97 12.63 -12.02 3.10
CA ILE A 97 12.75 -12.58 1.75
C ILE A 97 14.18 -13.01 1.53
N VAL A 98 14.36 -14.29 1.22
CA VAL A 98 15.66 -14.87 0.87
C VAL A 98 15.78 -14.90 -0.65
N ASP A 99 16.91 -14.41 -1.16
CA ASP A 99 17.27 -14.48 -2.58
C ASP A 99 18.79 -14.67 -2.71
N THR A 100 19.21 -15.92 -2.88
CA THR A 100 20.61 -16.34 -2.93
C THR A 100 21.35 -15.90 -4.19
N ALA A 101 20.65 -15.38 -5.21
CA ALA A 101 21.28 -14.82 -6.41
C ALA A 101 21.82 -13.40 -6.16
N ARG A 102 21.41 -12.74 -5.07
CA ARG A 102 21.86 -11.41 -4.68
C ARG A 102 23.30 -11.43 -4.17
N SER A 103 24.06 -10.38 -4.49
CA SER A 103 25.50 -10.28 -4.16
C SER A 103 25.94 -8.88 -3.74
N GLU A 104 24.98 -7.97 -3.56
CA GLU A 104 25.18 -6.58 -3.16
C GLU A 104 25.68 -6.50 -1.71
N ALA A 105 26.29 -5.39 -1.32
CA ALA A 105 26.78 -5.20 0.06
C ALA A 105 25.63 -5.17 1.09
N ASP A 106 25.96 -5.35 2.37
CA ASP A 106 25.01 -5.18 3.47
C ASP A 106 24.29 -3.82 3.37
N ASP A 107 22.99 -3.82 3.69
CA ASP A 107 22.10 -2.67 3.66
C ASP A 107 21.94 -1.99 2.28
N PHE A 108 22.39 -2.59 1.17
CA PHE A 108 22.26 -1.98 -0.16
C PHE A 108 20.81 -1.66 -0.54
N TRP A 109 19.87 -2.54 -0.19
CA TRP A 109 18.44 -2.40 -0.49
C TRP A 109 17.64 -1.69 0.62
N LYS A 110 18.32 -1.18 1.66
CA LYS A 110 17.66 -0.51 2.78
C LYS A 110 16.90 0.73 2.32
N ASP A 111 15.69 0.90 2.86
CA ASP A 111 14.71 1.92 2.47
C ASP A 111 14.22 1.80 1.02
N GLY A 112 14.63 0.74 0.30
CA GLY A 112 14.05 0.34 -0.97
C GLY A 112 12.65 -0.24 -0.82
N VAL A 113 11.99 -0.44 -1.97
CA VAL A 113 10.62 -0.95 -2.05
C VAL A 113 10.60 -2.24 -2.85
N ILE A 114 10.06 -3.30 -2.25
CA ILE A 114 9.85 -4.59 -2.91
C ILE A 114 8.40 -4.66 -3.41
N THR A 115 8.19 -5.12 -4.65
CA THR A 115 6.85 -5.23 -5.25
C THR A 115 6.67 -6.60 -5.86
N PHE A 116 5.89 -7.47 -5.20
CA PHE A 116 5.61 -8.80 -5.74
C PHE A 116 4.82 -8.71 -7.04
N THR A 117 5.32 -9.37 -8.10
CA THR A 117 4.69 -9.42 -9.42
C THR A 117 4.06 -10.78 -9.75
N SER A 118 4.24 -11.78 -8.90
CA SER A 118 3.57 -13.09 -9.01
C SER A 118 3.18 -13.69 -7.65
N GLY A 119 2.65 -14.91 -7.69
CA GLY A 119 2.29 -15.69 -6.50
C GLY A 119 1.05 -15.15 -5.78
N ASN A 120 0.84 -15.65 -4.56
CA ASN A 120 -0.30 -15.25 -3.71
C ASN A 120 -0.19 -13.80 -3.21
N ASN A 121 1.01 -13.22 -3.27
CA ASN A 121 1.28 -11.84 -2.86
C ASN A 121 1.34 -10.86 -4.04
N ASN A 122 0.95 -11.26 -5.26
CA ASN A 122 0.99 -10.38 -6.43
C ASN A 122 0.32 -9.00 -6.16
N GLY A 123 1.04 -7.92 -6.45
CA GLY A 123 0.64 -6.53 -6.20
C GLY A 123 0.87 -6.03 -4.77
N GLN A 124 1.41 -6.86 -3.86
CA GLN A 124 1.81 -6.40 -2.53
C GLN A 124 3.14 -5.65 -2.60
N VAL A 125 3.18 -4.55 -1.86
CA VAL A 125 4.35 -3.65 -1.77
C VAL A 125 4.77 -3.52 -0.32
N ARG A 126 6.06 -3.63 -0.04
CA ARG A 126 6.65 -3.41 1.30
C ARG A 126 7.96 -2.64 1.23
N LYS A 127 8.32 -1.99 2.33
CA LYS A 127 9.64 -1.35 2.45
C LYS A 127 10.65 -2.35 3.00
N VAL A 128 11.86 -2.33 2.49
CA VAL A 128 12.99 -3.10 3.01
C VAL A 128 13.67 -2.31 4.14
N VAL A 129 13.83 -2.94 5.30
CA VAL A 129 14.43 -2.36 6.51
C VAL A 129 15.92 -2.65 6.59
N SER A 130 16.34 -3.85 6.18
CA SER A 130 17.74 -4.27 6.12
C SER A 130 17.95 -5.28 5.00
N PHE A 131 19.20 -5.40 4.56
CA PHE A 131 19.64 -6.48 3.68
C PHE A 131 20.95 -7.04 4.18
N GLU A 132 20.98 -8.35 4.41
CA GLU A 132 22.14 -9.05 4.96
C GLU A 132 22.77 -9.90 3.86
N ASN A 133 23.96 -9.52 3.40
CA ASN A 133 24.67 -10.21 2.32
C ASN A 133 25.05 -11.63 2.70
N ALA A 134 25.41 -11.88 3.96
CA ALA A 134 25.84 -13.20 4.43
C ALA A 134 24.75 -14.28 4.31
N THR A 135 23.48 -13.90 4.38
CA THR A 135 22.33 -14.81 4.28
C THR A 135 21.40 -14.46 3.11
N ASN A 136 21.77 -13.47 2.30
CA ASN A 136 20.99 -12.87 1.23
C ASN A 136 19.53 -12.63 1.61
N THR A 137 19.32 -12.07 2.79
CA THR A 137 17.99 -11.91 3.37
C THR A 137 17.62 -10.44 3.43
N MET A 138 16.51 -10.07 2.81
CA MET A 138 15.87 -8.76 2.94
C MET A 138 14.81 -8.80 4.04
N THR A 139 14.91 -7.94 5.03
CA THR A 139 13.90 -7.81 6.09
C THR A 139 12.86 -6.74 5.71
N LEU A 140 11.58 -7.06 5.84
CA LEU A 140 10.47 -6.17 5.50
C LEU A 140 9.97 -5.39 6.72
N ASP A 141 9.40 -4.20 6.47
CA ASP A 141 8.82 -3.35 7.51
C ASP A 141 7.57 -3.94 8.17
N PHE A 142 6.71 -4.55 7.37
CA PHE A 142 5.50 -5.23 7.82
C PHE A 142 5.32 -6.57 7.13
N ALA A 143 4.69 -7.50 7.84
CA ALA A 143 4.37 -8.81 7.30
C ALA A 143 3.49 -8.73 6.04
N ILE A 144 3.81 -9.55 5.04
CA ILE A 144 2.95 -9.81 3.88
C ILE A 144 1.89 -10.88 4.24
N PRO A 145 0.72 -10.89 3.56
CA PRO A 145 -0.41 -11.73 3.95
C PRO A 145 -0.15 -13.23 3.84
N TYR A 146 0.68 -13.66 2.87
CA TYR A 146 1.02 -15.06 2.65
C TYR A 146 2.54 -15.22 2.64
N THR A 147 3.05 -16.36 3.11
CA THR A 147 4.46 -16.69 2.96
C THR A 147 4.80 -16.87 1.48
N PRO A 148 5.78 -16.13 0.92
CA PRO A 148 6.24 -16.32 -0.45
C PRO A 148 6.77 -17.72 -0.69
N GLN A 149 6.59 -18.21 -1.90
CA GLN A 149 7.10 -19.51 -2.33
C GLN A 149 8.33 -19.31 -3.21
N ALA A 150 9.21 -20.32 -3.22
CA ALA A 150 10.37 -20.30 -4.11
C ALA A 150 9.90 -20.20 -5.58
N GLY A 151 10.48 -19.25 -6.33
CA GLY A 151 10.10 -18.93 -7.69
C GLY A 151 9.07 -17.80 -7.85
N ASP A 152 8.51 -17.26 -6.76
CA ASP A 152 7.69 -16.03 -6.84
C ASP A 152 8.55 -14.84 -7.28
N THR A 153 8.07 -14.03 -8.23
CA THR A 153 8.78 -12.85 -8.74
C THR A 153 8.42 -11.59 -7.97
N TYR A 154 9.41 -10.71 -7.80
CA TYR A 154 9.29 -9.42 -7.12
C TYR A 154 10.18 -8.34 -7.75
#